data_AF-A0A6J4MHS1-F1
#
_entry.id   AF-A0A6J4MHS1-F1
#
_cell.length_a   1.000
_cell.length_b   1.000
_cell.length_c   1.000
_cell.angle_alpha   90.00
_cell.angle_beta   90.00
_cell.angle_gamma   90.00
#
_symmetry.space_group_name_H-M   'P 1'
#
loop_
_entity.id
_entity.type
_entity.pdbx_description
1 polymer ?
#
loop_
_entity_poly.entity_id
_entity_poly.type
_entity_poly.pdbx_seq_one_letter_code
_entity_poly.pdbx_strand_id
1 'polypeptide(L)' 'MASQHSPADDIVYNLVSVQYHALQAAQSYDSYVQDAEGHDDVQAFFKQCAEQDAERAKTCHQLLGTLTSSGGLSPS' A
#
# COMPACT_ATOMS: atom_id res chain seq x y z
N MET A 1 -10.37 -22.33 20.18
CA MET A 1 -11.05 -21.11 19.71
C MET A 1 -10.55 -20.83 18.30
N ALA A 2 -11.26 -21.28 17.28
CA ALA A 2 -10.94 -20.94 15.91
C ALA A 2 -11.55 -19.56 15.65
N SER A 3 -10.73 -18.51 15.59
CA SER A 3 -11.19 -17.20 15.18
C SER A 3 -11.74 -17.33 13.76
N GLN A 4 -13.06 -17.29 13.59
CA GLN A 4 -13.66 -17.25 12.26
C GLN A 4 -13.28 -15.89 11.64
N HIS A 5 -12.29 -15.90 10.75
CA HIS A 5 -11.97 -14.73 9.93
C HIS A 5 -13.10 -14.58 8.90
N SER A 6 -13.78 -13.43 8.92
CA SER A 6 -14.75 -13.10 7.87
C SER A 6 -14.00 -12.78 6.58
N PRO A 7 -14.54 -13.11 5.39
CA PRO A 7 -13.99 -12.61 4.12
C PRO A 7 -13.79 -11.08 4.11
N ALA A 8 -14.56 -10.36 4.92
CA ALA A 8 -14.42 -8.92 5.07
C ALA A 8 -13.20 -8.52 5.95
N ASP A 9 -12.85 -9.33 6.95
CA ASP A 9 -11.60 -9.16 7.72
C ASP A 9 -10.38 -9.42 6.83
N ASP A 10 -10.49 -10.40 5.93
CA ASP A 10 -9.44 -10.68 4.92
C ASP A 10 -9.25 -9.48 3.98
N ILE A 11 -10.32 -8.84 3.52
CA ILE A 11 -10.23 -7.66 2.64
C ILE A 11 -9.57 -6.47 3.35
N VAL A 12 -9.98 -6.17 4.58
CA VAL A 12 -9.39 -5.07 5.37
C VAL A 12 -7.92 -5.35 5.65
N TYR A 13 -7.60 -6.56 6.10
CA TYR A 13 -6.22 -6.99 6.33
C TYR A 13 -5.38 -6.84 5.06
N ASN A 14 -5.87 -7.33 3.92
CA ASN A 14 -5.16 -7.25 2.64
C ASN A 14 -4.90 -5.80 2.21
N LEU A 15 -5.88 -4.89 2.37
CA LEU A 15 -5.71 -3.48 2.03
C LEU A 15 -4.70 -2.78 2.95
N VAL A 16 -4.72 -3.08 4.25
CA VAL A 16 -3.74 -2.57 5.22
C VAL A 16 -2.34 -3.09 4.88
N SER A 17 -2.20 -4.38 4.55
CA SER A 17 -0.92 -4.97 4.15
C SER A 17 -0.35 -4.28 2.90
N VAL A 18 -1.15 -4.07 1.86
CA VAL A 18 -0.70 -3.37 0.65
C VAL A 18 -0.29 -1.93 0.96
N GLN A 19 -1.10 -1.19 1.73
CA GLN A 19 -0.76 0.18 2.12
C GLN A 19 0.55 0.23 2.90
N TYR A 20 0.74 -0.64 3.88
CA TYR A 20 1.95 -0.70 4.69
C TYR A 20 3.20 -0.95 3.83
N HIS A 21 3.16 -1.95 2.94
CA HIS A 21 4.32 -2.27 2.10
C HIS A 21 4.63 -1.18 1.06
N ALA A 22 3.61 -0.51 0.52
CA ALA A 22 3.83 0.63 -0.37
C ALA A 22 4.50 1.80 0.35
N LEU A 23 4.07 2.12 1.58
CA LEU A 23 4.72 3.16 2.40
C LEU A 23 6.14 2.78 2.83
N GLN A 24 6.36 1.50 3.14
CA GLN A 24 7.69 0.98 3.48
C GLN A 24 8.66 1.05 2.29
N ALA A 25 8.20 0.71 1.08
CA ALA A 25 8.98 0.83 -0.14
C ALA A 25 9.30 2.30 -0.46
N ALA A 26 8.31 3.20 -0.30
CA ALA A 26 8.48 4.64 -0.47
C ALA A 26 9.63 5.22 0.37
N GLN A 27 9.81 4.74 1.60
CA GLN A 27 10.89 5.17 2.48
C GLN A 27 12.29 4.77 1.96
N SER A 28 12.38 3.72 1.15
CA SER A 28 13.66 3.22 0.63
C SER A 28 14.07 3.86 -0.70
N TYR A 29 13.12 4.41 -1.48
CA TYR A 29 13.41 4.90 -2.83
C TYR A 29 14.37 6.09 -2.87
N ASP A 30 14.37 6.97 -1.86
CA ASP A 30 15.32 8.10 -1.82
C ASP A 30 16.78 7.60 -1.82
N SER A 31 17.08 6.59 -1.01
CA SER A 31 18.40 5.96 -0.98
C SER A 31 18.70 5.23 -2.29
N TYR A 32 17.71 4.56 -2.91
CA TYR A 32 17.93 3.88 -4.19
C TYR A 32 18.20 4.85 -5.33
N VAL A 33 17.58 6.03 -5.33
CA VAL A 33 17.86 7.10 -6.29
C VAL A 33 19.27 7.66 -6.09
N GLN A 34 19.73 7.79 -4.84
CA GLN A 34 21.10 8.20 -4.51
C GLN A 34 22.12 7.15 -4.97
N ASP A 35 21.87 5.86 -4.69
CA ASP A 35 22.76 4.77 -5.08
C ASP A 35 22.86 4.61 -6.62
N ALA A 36 21.87 5.08 -7.36
CA ALA A 36 21.83 5.07 -8.83
C ALA A 36 22.42 6.34 -9.47
N GLU A 37 23.22 7.14 -8.75
CA GLU A 37 23.87 8.33 -9.32
C GLU A 37 24.70 7.99 -10.58
N GLY A 38 24.50 8.76 -11.65
CA GLY A 38 25.12 8.52 -12.97
C GLY A 38 24.37 7.51 -13.85
N HIS A 39 23.27 6.93 -13.37
CA HIS A 39 22.39 6.03 -14.11
C HIS A 39 20.98 6.63 -14.23
N ASP A 40 20.81 7.60 -15.14
CA ASP A 40 19.59 8.39 -15.28
C ASP A 40 18.32 7.54 -15.49
N ASP A 41 18.42 6.45 -16.25
CA ASP A 41 17.32 5.53 -16.53
C ASP A 41 16.89 4.75 -15.27
N VAL A 42 17.85 4.29 -14.47
CA VAL A 42 17.61 3.61 -13.20
C VAL A 42 17.02 4.56 -12.16
N GLN A 43 17.53 5.80 -12.09
CA GLN A 43 16.96 6.83 -11.21
C GLN A 43 15.52 7.17 -11.59
N ALA A 44 15.23 7.29 -12.89
CA ALA A 44 13.87 7.53 -13.39
C ALA A 44 12.93 6.38 -13.02
N PHE A 45 13.41 5.13 -13.14
CA PHE A 45 12.65 3.95 -12.73
C PHE A 45 12.31 3.97 -11.23
N PHE A 46 13.27 4.24 -10.34
CA PHE A 46 12.99 4.29 -8.90
C PHE A 46 12.03 5.42 -8.52
N LYS A 47 12.14 6.59 -9.16
CA LYS A 47 11.17 7.69 -8.97
C LYS A 47 9.76 7.28 -9.41
N GLN A 48 9.65 6.61 -10.56
CA GLN A 48 8.38 6.08 -11.03
C GLN A 48 7.79 5.05 -10.05
N CYS A 49 8.60 4.15 -9.50
CA CYS A 49 8.14 3.22 -8.48
C CYS A 49 7.62 3.93 -7.24
N ALA A 50 8.31 4.98 -6.78
CA ALA A 50 7.88 5.80 -5.63
C ALA A 50 6.52 6.45 -5.86
N GLU A 51 6.31 7.05 -7.04
CA GLU A 51 5.02 7.64 -7.41
C GLU A 51 3.89 6.61 -7.43
N GLN A 52 4.16 5.42 -8.00
CA GLN A 52 3.18 4.34 -8.05
C GLN A 52 2.80 3.83 -6.66
N ASP A 53 3.77 3.69 -5.76
CA ASP A 53 3.50 3.24 -4.39
C ASP A 53 2.79 4.31 -3.54
N ALA A 54 3.07 5.59 -3.74
CA ALA A 54 2.31 6.66 -3.14
C ALA A 54 0.83 6.61 -3.55
N GLU A 55 0.55 6.44 -4.84
CA GLU A 55 -0.84 6.30 -5.34
C GLU A 55 -1.50 5.00 -4.83
N ARG A 56 -0.75 3.89 -4.73
CA ARG A 56 -1.24 2.63 -4.14
C ARG A 56 -1.66 2.83 -2.68
N ALA A 57 -0.79 3.43 -1.87
CA ALA A 57 -1.05 3.69 -0.46
C ALA A 57 -2.29 4.59 -0.26
N LYS A 58 -2.40 5.66 -1.06
CA LYS A 58 -3.56 6.56 -1.05
C LYS A 58 -4.85 5.84 -1.45
N THR A 59 -4.82 5.02 -2.49
CA THR A 59 -5.98 4.26 -2.95
C THR A 59 -6.46 3.28 -1.87
N CYS A 60 -5.53 2.53 -1.25
CA CYS A 60 -5.87 1.66 -0.12
C CYS A 60 -6.49 2.43 1.05
N HIS A 61 -5.99 3.64 1.35
CA HIS A 61 -6.55 4.49 2.40
C HIS A 61 -8.03 4.85 2.11
N GLN A 62 -8.33 5.24 0.88
CA GLN A 62 -9.69 5.61 0.46
C GLN A 62 -10.64 4.41 0.49
N LEU A 63 -10.19 3.24 0.05
CA LEU A 63 -10.97 2.00 0.10
C LEU A 63 -11.27 1.58 1.55
N LEU A 64 -10.27 1.64 2.43
CA LEU A 64 -10.45 1.37 3.86
C LEU A 64 -11.45 2.34 4.49
N GLY A 65 -11.35 3.64 4.18
CA GLY A 65 -12.32 4.64 4.63
C GLY A 65 -13.74 4.31 4.15
N THR A 66 -13.90 3.87 2.90
CA THR A 66 -15.20 3.48 2.34
C THR A 66 -15.78 2.26 3.06
N LEU A 67 -14.99 1.21 3.26
CA LEU A 67 -15.42 -0.04 3.92
C LEU A 67 -15.82 0.19 5.38
N THR A 68 -15.07 1.03 6.09
CA THR A 68 -15.30 1.30 7.53
C THR A 68 -16.41 2.31 7.78
N SER A 69 -16.64 3.26 6.87
CA SER A 69 -17.70 4.29 7.00
C SER A 69 -19.10 3.78 6.63
N SER A 70 -19.21 2.77 5.77
CA SER A 70 -20.48 2.29 5.23
C SER A 70 -21.13 1.14 6.03
N GLY A 71 -20.58 0.74 7.17
CA GLY A 71 -21.09 -0.39 7.96
C GLY A 71 -20.97 -1.75 7.26
N GLY A 72 -20.16 -1.84 6.19
CA GLY A 72 -20.05 -3.02 5.31
C GLY A 72 -19.43 -4.27 5.92
N LEU A 73 -18.99 -4.21 7.18
CA LEU A 73 -18.55 -5.34 7.99
C LEU A 73 -19.70 -5.87 8.85
N SER A 74 -20.86 -6.13 8.25
CA SER A 74 -21.92 -6.89 8.93
C SER A 74 -21.66 -8.37 8.66
N PRO A 75 -21.30 -9.19 9.66
CA PRO A 75 -21.20 -10.63 9.46
C PRO A 75 -22.58 -11.15 9.06
N SER A 76 -22.63 -11.94 7.98
CA SER A 76 -23.81 -12.70 7.59
C SER A 76 -23.97 -13.94 8.45
#